data_AF-A0A024Q8D1-F1
#
_entry.id   AF-A0A024Q8D1-F1
#
_cell.length_a   1.000
_cell.length_b   1.000
_cell.length_c   1.000
_cell.angle_alpha   90.00
_cell.angle_beta   90.00
_cell.angle_gamma   90.00
#
_symmetry.space_group_name_H-M   'P 1'
#
loop_
_entity.id
_entity.type
_entity.pdbx_description
1 polymer ?
#
loop_
_entity_poly.entity_id
_entity_poly.type
_entity_poly.pdbx_seq_one_letter_code
_entity_poly.pdbx_strand_id
1 'polypeptide(L)'
;MKNLKRYLQEPIFTPLVDRFVMFGFAVAGAFASIYSSEHMPFLELLHYLLLFLLIAMPILEWIGTNWREKRGIKEESVRSPQYADKIIANLFVILSMILGIVSLGINLLAESFNWRWMVFMLVVVLFSFFMRYILIKR
;
A
#
# COMPACT_ATOMS: atom_id res chain seq x y z
N MET A 1 -8.86 -15.50 29.98
CA MET A 1 -7.89 -14.49 30.50
C MET A 1 -6.42 -14.90 30.44
N LYS A 2 -6.04 -16.18 30.60
CA LYS A 2 -4.61 -16.61 30.54
C LYS A 2 -3.89 -16.24 29.23
N ASN A 3 -4.58 -16.32 28.09
CA ASN A 3 -3.97 -16.00 26.78
C ASN A 3 -3.73 -14.49 26.60
N LEU A 4 -4.61 -13.63 27.11
CA LEU A 4 -4.47 -12.17 27.03
C LEU A 4 -3.29 -11.67 27.86
N LYS A 5 -3.08 -12.28 29.05
CA LYS A 5 -1.95 -11.96 29.93
C LYS A 5 -0.60 -12.32 29.30
N ARG A 6 -0.56 -13.38 28.48
CA ARG A 6 0.64 -13.79 27.72
C ARG A 6 0.94 -12.83 26.56
N TYR A 7 -0.08 -12.42 25.81
CA TYR A 7 0.04 -11.42 24.74
C TYR A 7 0.49 -10.03 25.23
N LEU A 8 0.16 -9.66 26.47
CA LEU A 8 0.61 -8.41 27.10
C LEU A 8 2.02 -8.48 27.69
N GLN A 9 2.59 -9.68 27.84
CA GLN A 9 3.93 -9.91 28.42
C GLN A 9 5.00 -10.13 27.34
N GLU A 10 4.60 -10.55 26.14
CA GLU A 10 5.49 -10.55 24.98
C GLU A 10 5.65 -9.10 24.50
N PRO A 11 6.88 -8.61 24.27
CA PRO A 11 7.09 -7.24 23.82
C PRO A 11 6.38 -7.06 22.48
N ILE A 12 5.35 -6.20 22.47
CA ILE A 12 4.58 -5.82 21.28
C ILE A 12 5.52 -5.30 20.17
N PHE A 13 6.64 -4.74 20.60
CA PHE A 13 7.70 -4.15 19.80
C PHE A 13 8.96 -5.01 19.91
N THR A 14 9.26 -5.76 18.85
CA THR A 14 10.55 -6.44 18.69
C THR A 14 11.43 -5.59 17.77
N PRO A 15 12.78 -5.67 17.84
CA PRO A 15 13.68 -4.84 17.03
C PRO A 15 13.46 -4.94 15.51
N LEU A 16 12.71 -5.94 15.06
CA LEU A 16 12.32 -6.15 13.67
C LEU A 16 10.96 -5.53 13.34
N VAL A 17 9.94 -5.72 14.20
CA VAL A 17 8.64 -5.02 14.08
C VAL A 17 8.85 -3.52 14.15
N ASP A 18 9.75 -3.07 15.02
CA ASP A 18 10.08 -1.65 15.20
C ASP A 18 10.64 -1.03 13.92
N ARG A 19 11.44 -1.77 13.15
CA ARG A 19 11.96 -1.28 11.86
C ARG A 19 10.86 -1.14 10.80
N PHE A 20 9.88 -2.04 10.77
CA PHE A 20 8.75 -1.91 9.86
C PHE A 20 7.80 -0.79 10.28
N VAL A 21 7.57 -0.63 11.58
CA VAL A 21 6.78 0.48 12.12
C VAL A 21 7.47 1.82 11.87
N MET A 22 8.79 1.92 12.11
CA MET A 22 9.59 3.09 11.78
C MET A 22 9.59 3.38 10.28
N PHE A 23 9.68 2.35 9.43
CA PHE A 23 9.55 2.52 7.97
C PHE A 23 8.17 3.07 7.60
N GLY A 24 7.09 2.54 8.20
CA GLY A 24 5.74 3.05 8.02
C GLY A 24 5.60 4.52 8.42
N PHE A 25 6.15 4.91 9.57
CA PHE A 25 6.18 6.30 10.02
C PHE A 25 7.05 7.19 9.13
N ALA A 26 8.18 6.68 8.62
CA ALA A 26 9.04 7.42 7.71
C ALA A 26 8.35 7.69 6.36
N VAL A 27 7.64 6.69 5.82
CA VAL A 27 6.81 6.85 4.63
C VAL A 27 5.70 7.86 4.90
N ALA A 28 4.94 7.70 5.99
CA ALA A 28 3.86 8.62 6.34
C ALA A 28 4.37 10.07 6.53
N GLY A 29 5.52 10.23 7.19
CA GLY A 29 6.18 11.52 7.38
C GLY A 29 6.67 12.13 6.06
N ALA A 30 7.23 11.34 5.15
CA ALA A 30 7.64 11.81 3.83
C ALA A 30 6.45 12.33 3.01
N PHE A 31 5.34 11.58 2.97
CA PHE A 31 4.13 12.01 2.29
C PHE A 31 3.47 13.24 2.96
N ALA A 32 3.46 13.29 4.30
CA ALA A 32 2.96 14.45 5.05
C ALA A 32 3.82 15.71 4.81
N SER A 33 5.15 15.56 4.70
CA SER A 33 6.06 16.66 4.38
C SER A 33 5.88 17.18 2.96
N ILE A 34 5.61 16.30 1.99
CA ILE A 34 5.31 16.70 0.61
C ILE A 34 3.97 17.45 0.56
N TYR A 35 2.98 17.01 1.34
CA TYR A 35 1.72 17.74 1.47
C TYR A 35 1.90 19.13 2.09
N SER A 36 2.64 19.23 3.19
CA SER A 36 2.82 20.48 3.94
C SER A 36 3.68 21.51 3.22
N SER A 37 4.44 21.11 2.21
CA SER A 37 5.31 22.00 1.43
C SER A 37 4.60 22.67 0.25
N GLU A 38 3.28 22.42 0.06
CA GLU A 38 2.47 22.88 -1.08
C GLU A 38 3.06 22.52 -2.46
N HIS A 39 4.06 21.64 -2.51
CA HIS A 39 4.75 21.26 -3.75
C HIS A 39 3.85 20.46 -4.70
N MET A 40 2.81 19.82 -4.16
CA MET A 40 1.98 18.90 -4.91
C MET A 40 0.52 18.96 -4.45
N PRO A 41 -0.47 19.04 -5.36
CA PRO A 41 -1.87 18.97 -5.00
C PRO A 41 -2.20 17.65 -4.31
N PHE A 42 -3.13 17.70 -3.34
CA PHE A 42 -3.49 16.55 -2.50
C PHE A 42 -3.87 15.29 -3.31
N LEU A 43 -4.63 15.48 -4.39
CA LEU A 43 -5.02 14.37 -5.25
C LEU A 43 -3.82 13.74 -5.93
N GLU A 44 -2.83 14.53 -6.35
CA GLU A 44 -1.66 13.95 -6.97
C GLU A 44 -0.86 13.11 -5.98
N LEU A 45 -0.69 13.64 -4.77
CA LEU A 45 -0.04 12.96 -3.66
C LEU A 45 -0.70 11.62 -3.34
N LEU A 46 -2.03 11.55 -3.34
CA LEU A 46 -2.77 10.30 -3.10
C LEU A 46 -2.48 9.25 -4.18
N HIS A 47 -2.31 9.64 -5.44
CA HIS A 47 -1.97 8.69 -6.50
C HIS A 47 -0.53 8.19 -6.40
N TYR A 48 0.41 9.08 -6.06
CA TYR A 48 1.78 8.66 -5.78
C TYR A 48 1.85 7.71 -4.58
N LEU A 49 1.06 7.98 -3.53
CA LEU A 49 0.97 7.09 -2.37
C LEU A 49 0.39 5.72 -2.78
N LEU A 50 -0.67 5.72 -3.59
CA LEU A 50 -1.30 4.49 -4.06
C LEU A 50 -0.32 3.65 -4.89
N LEU A 51 0.39 4.28 -5.83
CA LEU A 51 1.41 3.62 -6.64
C LEU A 51 2.56 3.09 -5.79
N PHE A 52 3.04 3.89 -4.82
CA PHE A 52 4.06 3.47 -3.89
C PHE A 52 3.63 2.24 -3.09
N LEU A 53 2.41 2.22 -2.55
CA LEU A 53 1.89 1.09 -1.79
C LEU A 53 1.77 -0.18 -2.66
N LEU A 54 1.30 -0.05 -3.91
CA LEU A 54 1.22 -1.17 -4.86
C LEU A 54 2.58 -1.82 -5.13
N ILE A 55 3.65 -1.03 -5.16
CA ILE A 55 5.03 -1.52 -5.37
C ILE A 55 5.64 -2.02 -4.05
N ALA A 56 5.39 -1.34 -2.94
CA ALA A 56 5.97 -1.67 -1.65
C ALA A 56 5.43 -3.00 -1.11
N MET A 57 4.13 -3.29 -1.29
CA MET A 57 3.53 -4.54 -0.80
C MET A 57 4.26 -5.82 -1.28
N PRO A 58 4.46 -6.08 -2.58
CA PRO A 58 5.15 -7.29 -3.03
C PRO A 58 6.61 -7.34 -2.56
N ILE A 59 7.28 -6.18 -2.42
CA ILE A 59 8.64 -6.11 -1.88
C ILE A 59 8.66 -6.50 -0.40
N LEU A 60 7.74 -5.95 0.40
CA LEU A 60 7.61 -6.26 1.82
C LEU A 60 7.25 -7.73 2.04
N GLU A 61 6.36 -8.28 1.21
CA GLU A 61 6.02 -9.71 1.22
C GLU A 61 7.26 -10.57 0.96
N TRP A 62 8.04 -10.24 -0.08
CA TRP A 62 9.27 -10.96 -0.40
C TRP A 62 10.32 -10.87 0.72
N ILE A 63 10.53 -9.68 1.30
CA ILE A 63 11.43 -9.48 2.44
C ILE A 63 10.95 -10.31 3.63
N GLY A 64 9.65 -10.29 3.92
CA GLY A 64 9.04 -11.04 5.02
C GLY A 64 9.18 -12.55 4.86
N THR A 65 8.98 -13.07 3.65
CA THR A 65 9.17 -14.50 3.33
C THR A 65 10.63 -14.92 3.46
N ASN A 66 11.57 -14.20 2.84
CA ASN A 66 13.00 -14.47 2.98
C ASN A 66 13.47 -14.42 4.44
N TRP A 67 12.94 -13.48 5.24
CA TRP A 67 13.28 -13.39 6.65
C TRP A 67 12.76 -14.59 7.45
N ARG A 68 11.54 -15.06 7.16
CA ARG A 68 10.93 -16.25 7.80
C ARG A 68 11.68 -17.53 7.46
N GLU A 69 12.04 -17.72 6.19
CA GLU A 69 12.84 -18.86 5.73
C GLU A 69 14.18 -18.95 6.47
N LYS A 70 14.90 -17.83 6.59
CA LYS A 70 16.18 -17.76 7.33
C LYS A 70 16.06 -18.12 8.80
N ARG A 71 14.86 -18.03 9.39
CA ARG A 71 14.60 -18.38 10.79
C ARG A 71 13.91 -19.73 10.96
N GLY A 72 13.73 -20.49 9.89
CA GLY A 72 13.06 -21.80 9.93
C GLY A 72 11.58 -21.72 10.32
N ILE A 73 10.94 -20.55 10.17
CA ILE A 73 9.51 -20.38 10.46
C ILE A 73 8.73 -20.98 9.28
N LYS A 74 8.06 -22.11 9.51
CA LYS A 74 7.25 -22.79 8.47
C LYS A 74 6.12 -21.89 8.00
N GLU A 75 5.98 -21.78 6.69
CA GLU A 75 5.03 -20.92 5.98
C GLU A 75 3.56 -21.18 6.40
N GLU A 76 3.23 -22.43 6.74
CA GLU A 76 1.90 -22.83 7.23
C GLU A 76 1.47 -22.15 8.53
N SER A 77 2.43 -21.69 9.36
CA SER A 77 2.11 -21.04 10.63
C SER A 77 1.73 -19.56 10.49
N VAL A 78 1.99 -18.96 9.32
CA VAL A 78 1.77 -17.51 9.05
C VAL A 78 1.19 -17.31 7.64
N ARG A 79 0.36 -18.25 7.16
CA ARG A 79 -0.33 -18.06 5.89
C ARG A 79 -1.33 -16.92 6.09
N SER A 80 -1.12 -15.80 5.39
CA SER A 80 -2.12 -14.74 5.29
C SER A 80 -3.45 -15.39 4.91
N PRO A 81 -4.56 -15.10 5.60
CA PRO A 81 -5.85 -15.58 5.12
C PRO A 81 -6.04 -15.03 3.71
N GLN A 82 -6.12 -15.89 2.69
CA GLN A 82 -6.30 -15.51 1.27
C GLN A 82 -7.43 -14.49 1.07
N TYR A 83 -8.38 -14.44 2.00
CA TYR A 83 -9.43 -13.44 2.09
C TYR A 83 -8.92 -12.01 2.33
N ALA A 84 -7.93 -11.81 3.23
CA ALA A 84 -7.34 -10.50 3.50
C ALA A 84 -6.62 -9.94 2.27
N ASP A 85 -5.83 -10.76 1.57
CA ASP A 85 -5.12 -10.32 0.35
C ASP A 85 -6.11 -9.94 -0.75
N LYS A 86 -7.23 -10.69 -0.89
CA LYS A 86 -8.33 -10.36 -1.81
C LYS A 86 -9.02 -9.05 -1.43
N ILE A 87 -9.30 -8.82 -0.15
CA ILE A 87 -9.89 -7.56 0.32
C ILE A 87 -8.97 -6.39 0.01
N ILE A 88 -7.68 -6.51 0.35
CA ILE A 88 -6.68 -5.46 0.14
C ILE A 88 -6.56 -5.16 -1.35
N ALA A 89 -6.42 -6.18 -2.20
CA ALA A 89 -6.34 -6.01 -3.65
C ALA A 89 -7.59 -5.34 -4.24
N ASN A 90 -8.79 -5.73 -3.79
CA ASN A 90 -10.04 -5.09 -4.21
C ASN A 90 -10.12 -3.63 -3.75
N LEU A 91 -9.70 -3.33 -2.51
CA LEU A 91 -9.63 -1.97 -1.98
C LEU A 91 -8.72 -1.08 -2.83
N PHE A 92 -7.54 -1.56 -3.20
CA PHE A 92 -6.62 -0.82 -4.07
C PHE A 92 -7.26 -0.50 -5.42
N VAL A 93 -7.94 -1.47 -6.05
CA VAL A 93 -8.64 -1.23 -7.31
C VAL A 93 -9.75 -0.20 -7.14
N ILE A 94 -10.61 -0.35 -6.13
CA ILE A 94 -11.72 0.59 -5.88
C ILE A 94 -11.19 2.00 -5.65
N LEU A 95 -10.17 2.15 -4.80
CA LEU A 95 -9.54 3.44 -4.53
C LEU A 95 -8.92 4.04 -5.80
N SER A 96 -8.21 3.24 -6.60
CA SER A 96 -7.62 3.71 -7.86
C SER A 96 -8.68 4.22 -8.83
N MET A 97 -9.83 3.54 -8.92
CA MET A 97 -10.92 3.95 -9.81
C MET A 97 -11.59 5.23 -9.32
N ILE A 98 -11.90 5.33 -8.03
CA ILE A 98 -12.52 6.54 -7.45
C ILE A 98 -11.61 7.75 -7.69
N LEU A 99 -10.33 7.61 -7.36
CA LEU A 99 -9.37 8.70 -7.53
C LEU A 99 -9.15 9.05 -9.01
N GLY A 100 -9.16 8.05 -9.91
CA GLY A 100 -9.11 8.26 -11.35
C GLY A 100 -10.33 9.01 -11.90
N ILE A 101 -11.55 8.67 -11.45
CA ILE A 101 -12.80 9.34 -11.86
C ILE A 101 -12.81 10.78 -11.36
N VAL A 102 -12.46 11.02 -10.09
CA VAL A 102 -12.38 12.38 -9.52
C VAL A 102 -11.34 13.22 -10.28
N SER A 103 -10.17 12.63 -10.58
CA SER A 103 -9.13 13.31 -11.35
C SER A 103 -9.58 13.65 -12.77
N LEU A 104 -10.29 12.74 -13.44
CA LEU A 104 -10.88 13.02 -14.74
C LEU A 104 -11.88 14.17 -14.68
N GLY A 105 -12.77 14.17 -13.67
CA GLY A 105 -13.74 15.24 -13.47
C GLY A 105 -13.08 16.61 -13.30
N ILE A 106 -12.04 16.69 -12.47
CA ILE A 106 -11.29 17.94 -12.27
C ILE A 106 -10.58 18.37 -13.56
N ASN A 107 -9.98 17.44 -14.29
CA ASN A 107 -9.25 17.74 -15.52
C ASN A 107 -10.19 18.20 -16.65
N LEU A 108 -11.43 17.71 -16.68
CA LEU A 108 -12.47 18.18 -17.61
C LEU A 108 -13.02 19.57 -17.25
N LEU A 109 -12.99 19.94 -15.98
CA LEU A 109 -13.43 21.26 -15.49
C LEU A 109 -12.32 22.31 -15.53
N ALA A 110 -11.08 21.91 -15.81
CA ALA A 110 -9.94 22.81 -15.92
C ALA A 110 -9.93 23.57 -17.25
N GLU A 111 -9.28 24.75 -17.26
CA GLU A 111 -9.13 25.58 -18.47
C GLU A 111 -8.34 24.87 -19.58
N SER A 112 -7.45 23.94 -19.21
CA SER A 112 -6.66 23.14 -20.13
C SER A 112 -6.57 21.70 -19.67
N PHE A 113 -6.75 20.77 -20.60
CA PHE A 113 -6.67 19.34 -20.32
C PHE A 113 -5.23 18.86 -20.20
N ASN A 114 -4.85 18.36 -19.02
CA ASN A 114 -3.52 17.80 -18.77
C ASN A 114 -3.46 16.31 -19.16
N TRP A 115 -3.03 16.04 -20.40
CA TRP A 115 -2.89 14.68 -20.92
C TRP A 115 -1.86 13.81 -20.18
N ARG A 116 -0.75 14.41 -19.72
CA ARG A 116 0.30 13.67 -19.00
C ARG A 116 -0.25 13.11 -17.70
N TRP A 117 -1.02 13.93 -16.98
CA TRP A 117 -1.70 13.54 -15.77
C TRP A 117 -2.69 12.40 -16.00
N MET A 118 -3.49 12.48 -17.06
CA MET A 118 -4.46 11.43 -17.39
C MET A 118 -3.81 10.11 -17.77
N VAL A 119 -2.71 10.13 -18.53
CA VAL A 119 -1.96 8.92 -18.86
C VAL A 119 -1.39 8.29 -17.60
N PHE A 120 -0.82 9.09 -16.70
CA PHE A 120 -0.34 8.60 -15.40
C PHE A 120 -1.47 7.94 -14.60
N MET A 121 -2.65 8.57 -14.55
CA MET A 121 -3.83 7.98 -13.88
C MET A 121 -4.24 6.64 -14.45
N LEU A 122 -4.33 6.58 -15.77
CA LEU A 122 -4.69 5.35 -16.45
C LEU A 122 -3.69 4.24 -16.13
N VAL A 123 -2.38 4.55 -16.09
CA VAL A 123 -1.34 3.59 -15.69
C VAL A 123 -1.54 3.11 -14.26
N VAL A 124 -1.82 3.99 -13.30
CA VAL A 124 -2.05 3.61 -11.89
C VAL A 124 -3.28 2.68 -11.76
N VAL A 125 -4.36 2.98 -12.47
CA VAL A 125 -5.57 2.14 -12.47
C VAL A 125 -5.27 0.77 -13.09
N LEU A 126 -4.68 0.74 -14.28
CA LEU A 126 -4.33 -0.51 -14.97
C LEU A 126 -3.36 -1.35 -14.13
N PHE A 127 -2.37 -0.72 -13.50
CA PHE A 127 -1.42 -1.39 -12.63
C PHE A 127 -2.11 -1.96 -11.38
N SER A 128 -3.09 -1.26 -10.81
CA SER A 128 -3.90 -1.78 -9.69
C SER A 128 -4.66 -3.06 -10.09
N PHE A 129 -5.26 -3.09 -11.30
CA PHE A 129 -5.91 -4.29 -11.83
C PHE A 129 -4.92 -5.43 -12.07
N PHE A 130 -3.74 -5.13 -12.61
CA PHE A 130 -2.68 -6.10 -12.81
C PHE A 130 -2.19 -6.71 -11.49
N MET A 131 -1.95 -5.88 -10.48
CA MET A 131 -1.55 -6.34 -9.15
C MET A 131 -2.64 -7.20 -8.50
N ARG A 132 -3.91 -6.82 -8.64
CA ARG A 132 -5.03 -7.65 -8.20
C ARG A 132 -5.04 -9.02 -8.90
N TYR A 133 -4.77 -9.07 -10.20
CA TYR A 133 -4.69 -10.33 -10.93
C TYR A 133 -3.57 -11.23 -10.38
N ILE A 134 -2.38 -10.67 -10.10
CA ILE A 134 -1.26 -11.41 -9.50
C ILE A 134 -1.63 -11.94 -8.12
N LEU A 135 -2.18 -11.09 -7.25
CA LEU A 135 -2.50 -11.43 -5.87
C LEU A 135 -3.62 -12.47 -5.76
N ILE A 136 -4.60 -12.47 -6.67
CA ILE A 136 -5.70 -13.44 -6.67
C ILE A 136 -5.29 -14.80 -7.25
N LYS A 137 -4.31 -14.83 -8.16
CA LYS A 137 -3.85 -16.06 -8.82
C LYS A 137 -2.87 -16.87 -7.97
N ARG A 138 -2.24 -16.26 -6.96
CA ARG A 138 -1.45 -16.94 -5.91
C ARG A 138 -2.35 -17.71 -4.94
#